data_AF-A0AAD0ZJ85-F1
#
_entry.id   AF-A0AAD0ZJ85-F1
#
_cell.length_a   1.000
_cell.length_b   1.000
_cell.length_c   1.000
_cell.angle_alpha   90.00
_cell.angle_beta   90.00
_cell.angle_gamma   90.00
#
_symmetry.space_group_name_H-M   'P 1'
#
loop_
_entity.id
_entity.type
_entity.pdbx_description
1 polymer ?
#
loop_
_entity_poly.entity_id
_entity_poly.type
_entity_poly.pdbx_seq_one_letter_code
_entity_poly.pdbx_strand_id
1 'polypeptide(L)'
;MQPIRTTNHINWESFLDQDHKKSDFILDFSIDAGFSFSTALIFRKFEKTRHHPKPIEANSVTHLSKRKFHFANLISAEGLIIKSINIQQFDPFSYTTTDPYHIEAYFQIPDIDNSKLKGIIARKAQKNKAQETGAATAFLVEYFSKLCESLKDQIIMFIELSGYYAKFKPSTINLYITQNKQTLRIIQSGSNCNTAGQHPLHPGQLTNKTIQKIYEYQTGIPDDLRKLYQKGVHYKFLEFHEESLLCFYKIIEDTFKTESFTKKLSHTLFEVDDPKVASSIRGSSQRTVMIFIYQYLEKNSRKNITKEKPPEIELLLDLIKISNLRNDVAHGVKKVNIDAHSLQLAQEMALFMMDTLTNKS
;
A
#
# COMPACT_ATOMS: atom_id res chain seq x y z
N MET A 1 -0.84 3.08 26.66
CA MET A 1 -2.21 2.49 26.61
C MET A 1 -3.08 3.49 25.85
N GLN A 2 -3.70 3.11 24.73
CA GLN A 2 -4.56 4.03 23.98
C GLN A 2 -5.82 4.37 24.79
N PRO A 3 -6.27 5.63 24.80
CA PRO A 3 -7.58 5.95 25.34
C PRO A 3 -8.65 5.52 24.33
N ILE A 4 -9.36 4.45 24.66
CA ILE A 4 -10.66 4.14 24.08
C ILE A 4 -11.54 5.39 24.18
N ARG A 5 -12.11 5.87 23.06
CA ARG A 5 -12.91 7.11 23.07
C ARG A 5 -14.17 7.04 23.92
N THR A 6 -14.79 5.87 24.00
CA THR A 6 -16.09 5.65 24.66
C THR A 6 -16.30 4.16 24.93
N THR A 7 -16.88 3.80 26.06
CA THR A 7 -17.34 2.43 26.40
C THR A 7 -18.76 2.13 25.92
N ASN A 8 -19.45 3.11 25.35
CA ASN A 8 -20.82 2.94 24.88
C ASN A 8 -20.84 2.20 23.54
N HIS A 9 -21.48 1.04 23.51
CA HIS A 9 -21.67 0.24 22.31
C HIS A 9 -22.90 0.69 21.54
N ILE A 10 -22.87 0.47 20.23
CA ILE A 10 -24.03 0.72 19.37
C ILE A 10 -25.16 -0.28 19.67
N ASN A 11 -26.40 0.21 19.62
CA ASN A 11 -27.58 -0.65 19.58
C ASN A 11 -27.90 -0.97 18.12
N TRP A 12 -27.74 -2.25 17.74
CA TRP A 12 -27.91 -2.70 16.35
C TRP A 12 -29.34 -2.60 15.82
N GLU A 13 -30.35 -2.74 16.69
CA GLU A 13 -31.75 -2.57 16.30
C GLU A 13 -32.00 -1.10 15.94
N SER A 14 -31.59 -0.18 16.82
CA SER A 14 -31.73 1.26 16.55
C SER A 14 -30.90 1.71 15.34
N PHE A 15 -29.73 1.11 15.13
CA PHE A 15 -28.90 1.39 13.96
C PHE A 15 -29.65 1.07 12.66
N LEU A 16 -30.21 -0.13 12.53
CA LEU A 16 -30.90 -0.55 11.30
C LEU A 16 -32.16 0.28 10.96
N ASP A 17 -32.69 1.03 11.92
CA ASP A 17 -33.87 1.87 11.76
C ASP A 17 -33.55 3.34 11.43
N GLN A 18 -32.27 3.72 11.42
CA GLN A 18 -31.83 5.10 11.16
C GLN A 18 -31.33 5.30 9.72
N ASP A 19 -31.38 6.54 9.24
CA ASP A 19 -30.71 6.92 7.98
C ASP A 19 -29.25 7.31 8.26
N HIS A 20 -28.32 6.60 7.66
CA HIS A 20 -26.88 6.80 7.84
C HIS A 20 -26.20 7.58 6.72
N LYS A 21 -26.93 8.10 5.74
CA LYS A 21 -26.36 8.86 4.59
C LYS A 21 -25.45 10.03 5.00
N LYS A 22 -25.60 10.57 6.22
CA LYS A 22 -24.77 11.66 6.76
C LYS A 22 -23.96 11.27 7.99
N SER A 23 -23.95 9.99 8.38
CA SER A 23 -23.21 9.55 9.55
C SER A 23 -21.70 9.65 9.33
N ASP A 24 -21.00 10.20 10.31
CA ASP A 24 -19.55 10.26 10.32
C ASP A 24 -18.99 9.06 11.08
N PHE A 25 -18.08 8.34 10.45
CA PHE A 25 -17.37 7.21 11.02
C PHE A 25 -15.94 7.61 11.37
N ILE A 26 -15.43 7.04 12.46
CA ILE A 26 -14.08 7.27 12.94
C ILE A 26 -13.40 5.91 13.11
N LEU A 27 -12.35 5.67 12.33
CA LEU A 27 -11.49 4.50 12.47
C LEU A 27 -10.22 4.91 13.21
N ASP A 28 -10.01 4.32 14.37
CA ASP A 28 -8.82 4.50 15.20
C ASP A 28 -8.00 3.23 15.20
N PHE A 29 -6.69 3.36 15.00
CA PHE A 29 -5.75 2.27 15.18
C PHE A 29 -4.36 2.78 15.53
N SER A 30 -3.49 1.88 15.97
CA SER A 30 -2.08 2.15 16.17
C SER A 30 -1.24 1.39 15.15
N ILE A 31 -0.24 2.08 14.65
CA ILE A 31 0.83 1.49 13.87
C ILE A 31 2.15 1.73 14.59
N ASP A 32 3.10 0.84 14.42
CA ASP A 32 4.45 0.99 14.91
C ASP A 32 5.35 1.05 13.70
N ALA A 33 5.91 2.21 13.35
CA ALA A 33 6.62 2.38 12.09
C ALA A 33 7.91 1.57 11.98
N GLY A 34 8.21 0.63 12.90
CA GLY A 34 9.20 -0.45 12.73
C GLY A 34 10.65 -0.02 12.58
N PHE A 35 10.87 1.29 12.52
CA PHE A 35 12.09 2.05 12.47
C PHE A 35 11.86 3.32 13.30
N SER A 36 12.93 3.85 13.90
CA SER A 36 12.85 5.11 14.63
C SER A 36 13.55 6.22 13.84
N PHE A 37 12.77 7.11 13.23
CA PHE A 37 13.28 8.32 12.59
C PHE A 37 13.90 9.26 13.60
N SER A 38 13.30 9.35 14.79
CA SER A 38 13.84 10.11 15.91
C SER A 38 15.26 9.65 16.23
N THR A 39 15.46 8.33 16.36
CA THR A 39 16.77 7.70 16.59
C THR A 39 17.74 7.95 15.43
N ALA A 40 17.31 7.77 14.19
CA ALA A 40 18.15 7.98 13.01
C ALA A 40 18.60 9.44 12.83
N LEU A 41 17.72 10.41 13.11
CA LEU A 41 18.05 11.83 13.12
C LEU A 41 19.04 12.18 14.23
N ILE A 42 18.88 11.58 15.41
CA ILE A 42 19.83 11.72 16.53
C ILE A 42 21.22 11.21 16.11
N PHE A 43 21.31 9.98 15.57
CA PHE A 43 22.58 9.42 15.09
C PHE A 43 23.24 10.29 14.01
N ARG A 44 22.47 10.75 13.02
CA ARG A 44 22.98 11.65 11.98
C ARG A 44 23.53 12.97 12.54
N LYS A 45 22.87 13.53 13.57
CA LYS A 45 23.37 14.73 14.25
C LYS A 45 24.65 14.44 15.01
N PHE A 46 24.71 13.32 15.75
CA PHE A 46 25.92 12.89 16.44
C PHE A 46 27.11 12.73 15.49
N GLU A 47 26.91 12.11 14.32
CA GLU A 47 27.97 11.99 13.32
C GLU A 47 28.45 13.35 12.80
N LYS A 48 27.53 14.29 12.56
CA LYS A 48 27.87 15.65 12.11
C LYS A 48 28.55 16.49 13.18
N THR A 49 28.29 16.24 14.46
CA THR A 49 28.89 16.98 15.59
C THR A 49 30.08 16.25 16.21
N ARG A 50 30.57 15.14 15.63
CA ARG A 50 31.72 14.35 16.13
C ARG A 50 32.96 15.19 16.45
N HIS A 51 33.17 16.30 15.74
CA HIS A 51 34.32 17.18 15.95
C HIS A 51 34.08 18.31 16.95
N HIS A 52 32.82 18.57 17.34
CA HIS A 52 32.44 19.57 18.35
C HIS A 52 31.17 19.10 19.09
N PRO A 53 31.32 18.34 20.19
CA PRO A 53 30.19 17.79 20.92
C PRO A 53 29.46 18.91 21.66
N LYS A 54 28.37 19.41 21.08
CA LYS A 54 27.35 20.14 21.82
C LYS A 54 26.33 19.14 22.36
N PRO A 55 25.83 19.32 23.60
CA PRO A 55 24.71 18.52 24.08
C PRO A 55 23.54 18.67 23.10
N ILE A 56 23.11 17.55 22.51
CA ILE A 56 21.92 17.53 21.66
C ILE A 56 20.74 17.55 22.62
N GLU A 57 20.04 18.67 22.72
CA GLU A 57 18.78 18.72 23.46
C GLU A 57 17.80 17.73 22.82
N ALA A 58 17.44 16.69 23.59
CA ALA A 58 16.56 15.61 23.13
C ALA A 58 15.13 16.10 22.80
N ASN A 59 14.77 17.31 23.22
CA ASN A 59 13.37 17.73 23.37
C ASN A 59 12.80 18.55 22.21
N SER A 60 13.60 19.10 21.29
CA SER A 60 13.08 20.08 20.32
C SER A 60 12.89 19.59 18.87
N VAL A 61 13.41 18.42 18.48
CA VAL A 61 13.51 18.05 17.04
C VAL A 61 13.05 16.62 16.70
N THR A 62 12.66 15.82 17.68
CA THR A 62 12.41 14.37 17.52
C THR A 62 10.94 13.99 17.55
N HIS A 63 10.04 14.92 17.87
CA HIS A 63 8.61 14.66 18.01
C HIS A 63 7.83 15.14 16.80
N LEU A 64 7.05 14.23 16.21
CA LEU A 64 6.09 14.58 15.17
C LEU A 64 4.85 15.20 15.83
N SER A 65 4.69 16.52 15.72
CA SER A 65 3.45 17.19 16.14
C SER A 65 2.24 16.58 15.41
N LYS A 66 1.09 16.50 16.08
CA LYS A 66 -0.16 15.96 15.52
C LYS A 66 -0.40 16.52 14.11
N ARG A 67 -0.42 15.66 13.09
CA ARG A 67 -0.60 16.06 11.69
C ARG A 67 -1.95 15.62 11.17
N LYS A 68 -2.74 16.59 10.74
CA LYS A 68 -4.04 16.37 10.10
C LYS A 68 -3.95 16.63 8.61
N PHE A 69 -4.32 15.62 7.83
CA PHE A 69 -4.46 15.65 6.38
C PHE A 69 -5.94 15.74 6.04
N HIS A 70 -6.34 16.79 5.32
CA HIS A 70 -7.72 17.00 4.88
C HIS A 70 -7.84 16.69 3.39
N PHE A 71 -8.87 15.95 3.02
CA PHE A 71 -9.13 15.54 1.65
C PHE A 71 -10.43 16.18 1.18
N ALA A 72 -10.46 16.59 -0.09
CA ALA A 72 -11.70 16.94 -0.77
C ALA A 72 -12.43 15.65 -1.17
N ASN A 73 -12.82 14.84 -0.18
CA ASN A 73 -13.55 13.57 -0.35
C ASN A 73 -12.77 12.51 -1.15
N LEU A 74 -11.63 12.05 -0.63
CA LEU A 74 -10.90 10.93 -1.22
C LEU A 74 -11.77 9.66 -1.14
N ILE A 75 -12.13 9.07 -2.29
CA ILE A 75 -12.96 7.86 -2.33
C ILE A 75 -12.06 6.64 -2.17
N SER A 76 -12.34 5.73 -1.24
CA SER A 76 -11.62 4.46 -1.03
C SER A 76 -12.03 3.40 -2.07
N ALA A 77 -11.30 2.27 -2.15
CA ALA A 77 -11.65 1.23 -3.13
C ALA A 77 -13.03 0.59 -2.85
N GLU A 78 -13.51 0.65 -1.61
CA GLU A 78 -14.83 0.21 -1.16
C GLU A 78 -15.93 1.28 -1.34
N GLY A 79 -15.61 2.43 -1.95
CA GLY A 79 -16.57 3.53 -2.14
C GLY A 79 -16.79 4.38 -0.89
N LEU A 80 -15.88 4.32 0.10
CA LEU A 80 -15.96 5.14 1.31
C LEU A 80 -15.41 6.53 1.03
N ILE A 81 -16.00 7.57 1.61
CA ILE A 81 -15.53 8.95 1.44
C ILE A 81 -14.66 9.33 2.63
N ILE A 82 -13.34 9.34 2.45
CA ILE A 82 -12.37 9.75 3.47
C ILE A 82 -12.28 11.28 3.48
N LYS A 83 -12.62 11.88 4.64
CA LYS A 83 -12.60 13.33 4.86
C LYS A 83 -11.26 13.82 5.38
N SER A 84 -10.72 13.14 6.39
CA SER A 84 -9.43 13.49 6.96
C SER A 84 -8.77 12.32 7.65
N ILE A 85 -7.44 12.31 7.63
CA ILE A 85 -6.61 11.36 8.38
C ILE A 85 -5.70 12.17 9.28
N ASN A 86 -5.63 11.78 10.54
CA ASN A 86 -4.75 12.37 11.51
C ASN A 86 -3.73 11.34 12.00
N ILE A 87 -2.47 11.77 12.07
CA ILE A 87 -1.32 10.97 12.47
C ILE A 87 -0.66 11.65 13.66
N GLN A 88 -0.49 10.91 14.75
CA GLN A 88 0.14 11.41 15.97
C GLN A 88 1.13 10.39 16.50
N GLN A 89 2.37 10.81 16.76
CA GLN A 89 3.36 9.94 17.43
C GLN A 89 2.96 9.74 18.91
N PHE A 90 3.10 8.52 19.43
CA PHE A 90 3.00 8.31 20.88
C PHE A 90 4.26 8.82 21.57
N ASP A 91 4.15 9.11 22.87
CA ASP A 91 5.20 9.77 23.67
C ASP A 91 6.61 9.16 23.43
N PRO A 92 7.57 9.94 22.90
CA PRO A 92 8.86 9.44 22.42
C PRO A 92 9.82 9.01 23.54
N PHE A 93 9.46 9.24 24.82
CA PHE A 93 10.31 8.87 25.96
C PHE A 93 10.23 7.38 26.34
N SER A 94 9.43 6.57 25.64
CA SER A 94 9.59 5.12 25.72
C SER A 94 10.83 4.73 24.92
N TYR A 95 11.86 4.17 25.59
CA TYR A 95 13.03 3.52 24.97
C TYR A 95 12.56 2.37 24.07
N THR A 96 12.10 2.70 22.87
CA THR A 96 11.56 1.78 21.89
C THR A 96 12.44 1.84 20.66
N THR A 97 12.71 0.69 20.07
CA THR A 97 13.54 0.55 18.86
C THR A 97 12.88 1.17 17.62
N THR A 98 11.62 1.59 17.72
CA THR A 98 10.73 1.94 16.61
C THR A 98 9.77 3.05 17.04
N ASP A 99 9.31 3.89 16.09
CA ASP A 99 8.41 5.01 16.41
C ASP A 99 6.93 4.59 16.28
N PRO A 100 6.16 4.55 17.38
CA PRO A 100 4.73 4.25 17.32
C PRO A 100 3.87 5.47 17.00
N TYR A 101 2.85 5.28 16.15
CA TYR A 101 1.89 6.28 15.74
C TYR A 101 0.45 5.83 15.98
N HIS A 102 -0.39 6.78 16.36
CA HIS A 102 -1.83 6.68 16.36
C HIS A 102 -2.38 7.29 15.08
N ILE A 103 -3.24 6.54 14.40
CA ILE A 103 -3.96 6.96 13.20
C ILE A 103 -5.45 7.11 13.55
N GLU A 104 -6.01 8.27 13.22
CA GLU A 104 -7.44 8.57 13.31
C GLU A 104 -7.96 8.91 11.90
N ALA A 105 -8.88 8.13 11.35
CA ALA A 105 -9.46 8.39 10.03
C ALA A 105 -10.95 8.71 10.14
N TYR A 106 -11.32 9.86 9.60
CA TYR A 106 -12.70 10.34 9.53
C TYR A 106 -13.25 10.09 8.13
N PHE A 107 -14.34 9.34 8.03
CA PHE A 107 -14.91 8.95 6.74
C PHE A 107 -16.43 8.82 6.78
N GLN A 108 -17.05 8.69 5.61
CA GLN A 108 -18.48 8.44 5.42
C GLN A 108 -18.71 7.22 4.56
N ILE A 109 -19.85 6.57 4.77
CA ILE A 109 -20.33 5.43 3.97
C ILE A 109 -21.62 5.91 3.26
N PRO A 110 -21.54 6.38 2.01
CA PRO A 110 -22.66 7.06 1.35
C PRO A 110 -23.87 6.13 1.10
N ASP A 111 -23.65 4.83 0.91
CA ASP A 111 -24.66 3.87 0.43
C ASP A 111 -24.94 2.71 1.41
N ILE A 112 -25.15 3.01 2.71
CA ILE A 112 -25.65 1.96 3.63
C ILE A 112 -27.12 1.68 3.33
N ASP A 113 -27.39 0.61 2.60
CA ASP A 113 -28.73 0.11 2.35
C ASP A 113 -29.22 -0.78 3.52
N ASN A 114 -29.83 -0.15 4.52
CA ASN A 114 -30.40 -0.84 5.67
C ASN A 114 -31.48 -1.87 5.28
N SER A 115 -32.21 -1.66 4.18
CA SER A 115 -33.23 -2.62 3.72
C SER A 115 -32.58 -3.91 3.24
N LYS A 116 -31.49 -3.80 2.49
CA LYS A 116 -30.68 -4.95 2.06
C LYS A 116 -30.03 -5.66 3.24
N LEU A 117 -29.48 -4.91 4.21
CA LEU A 117 -28.89 -5.50 5.43
C LEU A 117 -29.94 -6.28 6.22
N LYS A 118 -31.13 -5.70 6.47
CA LYS A 118 -32.25 -6.38 7.13
C LYS A 118 -32.65 -7.67 6.40
N GLY A 119 -32.73 -7.64 5.07
CA GLY A 119 -33.05 -8.82 4.26
C GLY A 119 -32.00 -9.94 4.34
N ILE A 120 -30.72 -9.61 4.53
CA ILE A 120 -29.64 -10.59 4.75
C ILE A 120 -29.73 -11.17 6.17
N ILE A 121 -29.98 -10.31 7.17
CA ILE A 121 -30.11 -10.70 8.58
C ILE A 121 -31.26 -11.69 8.76
N ALA A 122 -32.45 -11.38 8.22
CA ALA A 122 -33.62 -12.26 8.30
C ALA A 122 -33.34 -13.65 7.68
N ARG A 123 -32.68 -13.68 6.51
CA ARG A 123 -32.26 -14.94 5.87
C ARG A 123 -31.26 -15.73 6.73
N LYS A 124 -30.27 -15.06 7.34
CA LYS A 124 -29.30 -15.71 8.24
C LYS A 124 -29.96 -16.24 9.51
N ALA A 125 -30.90 -15.47 10.09
CA ALA A 125 -31.65 -15.86 11.28
C ALA A 125 -32.49 -17.12 11.01
N GLN A 126 -33.23 -17.15 9.91
CA GLN A 126 -34.01 -18.31 9.49
C GLN A 126 -33.13 -19.54 9.23
N LYS A 127 -32.05 -19.39 8.47
CA LYS A 127 -31.14 -20.50 8.13
C LYS A 127 -30.51 -21.13 9.38
N ASN A 128 -30.14 -20.31 10.36
CA ASN A 128 -29.43 -20.76 11.56
C ASN A 128 -30.35 -21.01 12.76
N LYS A 129 -31.68 -20.89 12.60
CA LYS A 129 -32.67 -20.94 13.70
C LYS A 129 -32.27 -20.03 14.89
N ALA A 130 -31.75 -18.86 14.57
CA ALA A 130 -31.26 -17.89 15.56
C ALA A 130 -32.25 -16.73 15.70
N GLN A 131 -32.21 -16.04 16.86
CA GLN A 131 -32.92 -14.77 17.01
C GLN A 131 -32.36 -13.73 16.04
N GLU A 132 -33.22 -12.91 15.44
CA GLU A 132 -32.82 -11.88 14.47
C GLU A 132 -31.82 -10.88 15.05
N THR A 133 -31.94 -10.57 16.34
CA THR A 133 -31.03 -9.68 17.09
C THR A 133 -29.60 -10.24 17.18
N GLY A 134 -29.48 -11.53 17.47
CA GLY A 134 -28.20 -12.25 17.45
C GLY A 134 -27.61 -12.35 16.05
N ALA A 135 -28.44 -12.62 15.04
CA ALA A 135 -28.02 -12.66 13.64
C ALA A 135 -27.56 -11.29 13.12
N ALA A 136 -28.26 -10.22 13.53
CA ALA A 136 -27.91 -8.83 13.22
C ALA A 136 -26.54 -8.47 13.80
N THR A 137 -26.35 -8.75 15.10
CA THR A 137 -25.09 -8.49 15.80
C THR A 137 -23.92 -9.21 15.10
N ALA A 138 -24.04 -10.51 14.86
CA ALA A 138 -22.98 -11.29 14.24
C ALA A 138 -22.65 -10.79 12.82
N PHE A 139 -23.67 -10.53 12.00
CA PHE A 139 -23.48 -10.07 10.63
C PHE A 139 -22.89 -8.65 10.55
N LEU A 140 -23.41 -7.70 11.33
CA LEU A 140 -22.96 -6.32 11.28
C LEU A 140 -21.54 -6.19 11.85
N VAL A 141 -21.21 -6.91 12.92
CA VAL A 141 -19.83 -6.99 13.42
C VAL A 141 -18.89 -7.55 12.35
N GLU A 142 -19.26 -8.63 11.68
CA GLU A 142 -18.45 -9.22 10.60
C GLU A 142 -18.28 -8.24 9.42
N TYR A 143 -19.37 -7.62 8.98
CA TYR A 143 -19.42 -6.66 7.88
C TYR A 143 -18.50 -5.46 8.15
N PHE A 144 -18.67 -4.80 9.30
CA PHE A 144 -17.86 -3.66 9.65
C PHE A 144 -16.41 -4.05 9.94
N SER A 145 -16.14 -5.27 10.43
CA SER A 145 -14.76 -5.72 10.68
C SER A 145 -13.98 -5.84 9.38
N LYS A 146 -14.59 -6.47 8.36
CA LYS A 146 -13.98 -6.56 7.02
C LYS A 146 -13.74 -5.18 6.41
N LEU A 147 -14.71 -4.27 6.56
CA LEU A 147 -14.60 -2.89 6.07
C LEU A 147 -13.47 -2.13 6.77
N CYS A 148 -13.34 -2.27 8.10
CA CYS A 148 -12.26 -1.65 8.87
C CYS A 148 -10.89 -2.19 8.49
N GLU A 149 -10.74 -3.51 8.36
CA GLU A 149 -9.48 -4.11 7.96
C GLU A 149 -9.05 -3.60 6.58
N SER A 150 -9.96 -3.56 5.61
CA SER A 150 -9.61 -3.06 4.27
C SER A 150 -9.28 -1.57 4.25
N LEU A 151 -10.07 -0.73 4.93
CA LEU A 151 -9.79 0.71 5.00
C LEU A 151 -8.47 0.99 5.74
N LYS A 152 -8.22 0.27 6.83
CA LYS A 152 -6.96 0.33 7.59
C LYS A 152 -5.78 -0.03 6.69
N ASP A 153 -5.87 -1.13 5.94
CA ASP A 153 -4.82 -1.58 5.03
C ASP A 153 -4.57 -0.56 3.91
N GLN A 154 -5.61 0.08 3.36
CA GLN A 154 -5.48 1.17 2.39
C GLN A 154 -4.84 2.42 3.00
N ILE A 155 -5.21 2.77 4.24
CA ILE A 155 -4.66 3.93 4.94
C ILE A 155 -3.17 3.76 5.18
N ILE A 156 -2.81 2.59 5.67
CA ILE A 156 -1.44 2.18 5.87
C ILE A 156 -0.69 2.22 4.55
N MET A 157 -1.23 1.60 3.51
CA MET A 157 -0.62 1.54 2.20
C MET A 157 -0.16 2.93 1.70
N PHE A 158 -0.98 3.99 1.77
CA PHE A 158 -0.50 5.32 1.33
C PHE A 158 0.38 6.05 2.35
N ILE A 159 0.27 5.78 3.65
CA ILE A 159 1.22 6.28 4.66
C ILE A 159 2.60 5.65 4.40
N GLU A 160 2.63 4.40 3.96
CA GLU A 160 3.79 3.54 3.72
C GLU A 160 4.33 3.57 2.27
N LEU A 161 4.00 4.60 1.48
CA LEU A 161 4.43 4.68 0.06
C LEU A 161 5.47 5.74 -0.27
N SER A 162 6.39 5.97 0.66
CA SER A 162 7.76 5.58 0.30
C SER A 162 8.11 4.55 1.34
N GLY A 163 7.96 3.30 0.96
CA GLY A 163 8.45 2.16 1.70
C GLY A 163 7.81 1.90 3.08
N TYR A 164 8.01 0.67 3.51
CA TYR A 164 7.17 -0.04 4.46
C TYR A 164 7.72 0.03 5.91
N TYR A 165 7.19 -0.65 6.93
CA TYR A 165 7.70 -0.80 8.32
C TYR A 165 6.65 -0.62 9.39
N ALA A 166 5.37 -0.36 9.10
CA ALA A 166 4.42 -0.31 10.17
C ALA A 166 4.04 -1.73 10.69
N LYS A 167 4.59 -2.13 11.84
CA LYS A 167 4.13 -3.27 12.62
C LYS A 167 2.83 -2.88 13.32
N PHE A 168 1.79 -3.72 13.24
CA PHE A 168 0.59 -3.48 14.04
C PHE A 168 0.94 -3.63 15.51
N LYS A 169 0.62 -2.63 16.33
CA LYS A 169 0.55 -2.87 17.78
C LYS A 169 -0.74 -3.66 18.04
N PRO A 170 -0.65 -4.84 18.66
CA PRO A 170 -1.84 -5.61 18.97
C PRO A 170 -2.82 -4.77 19.79
N SER A 171 -4.12 -5.02 19.61
CA SER A 171 -5.19 -4.46 20.46
C SER A 171 -5.58 -2.99 20.25
N THR A 172 -5.76 -2.51 19.01
CA THR A 172 -6.10 -1.07 18.80
C THR A 172 -7.12 -0.71 17.74
N ILE A 173 -7.65 -1.65 16.94
CA ILE A 173 -8.62 -1.29 15.89
C ILE A 173 -9.98 -1.03 16.55
N ASN A 174 -10.40 0.23 16.49
CA ASN A 174 -11.70 0.67 16.99
C ASN A 174 -12.43 1.43 15.89
N LEU A 175 -13.67 1.03 15.64
CA LEU A 175 -14.58 1.77 14.77
C LEU A 175 -15.64 2.45 15.61
N TYR A 176 -15.85 3.73 15.36
CA TYR A 176 -16.91 4.51 15.96
C TYR A 176 -17.81 5.13 14.90
N ILE A 177 -19.03 5.46 15.32
CA ILE A 177 -19.96 6.29 14.58
C ILE A 177 -20.38 7.46 15.45
N THR A 178 -20.43 8.66 14.85
CA THR A 178 -20.99 9.84 15.52
C THR A 178 -22.43 10.03 15.08
N GLN A 179 -23.35 9.89 16.04
CA GLN A 179 -24.79 10.07 15.86
C GLN A 179 -25.29 11.03 16.95
N ASN A 180 -26.07 12.04 16.58
CA ASN A 180 -26.69 12.97 17.55
C ASN A 180 -25.69 13.56 18.56
N LYS A 181 -24.47 13.92 18.10
CA LYS A 181 -23.34 14.41 18.91
C LYS A 181 -22.78 13.41 19.94
N GLN A 182 -23.20 12.16 19.90
CA GLN A 182 -22.64 11.07 20.69
C GLN A 182 -21.76 10.18 19.80
N THR A 183 -20.61 9.77 20.33
CA THR A 183 -19.75 8.77 19.71
C THR A 183 -20.11 7.41 20.28
N LEU A 184 -20.50 6.49 19.42
CA LEU A 184 -20.84 5.11 19.76
C LEU A 184 -19.80 4.18 19.13
N ARG A 185 -19.44 3.11 19.85
CA ARG A 185 -18.48 2.12 19.37
C ARG A 185 -19.19 1.00 18.61
N ILE A 186 -18.70 0.73 17.41
CA ILE A 186 -19.15 -0.35 16.52
C ILE A 186 -18.28 -1.59 16.73
N ILE A 187 -16.95 -1.42 16.68
CA ILE A 187 -15.98 -2.53 16.76
C ILE A 187 -14.89 -2.20 17.77
N GLN A 188 -14.46 -3.24 18.48
CA GLN A 188 -13.15 -3.31 19.13
C GLN A 188 -12.56 -4.68 18.79
N SER A 189 -11.46 -4.71 18.05
CA SER A 189 -10.76 -5.96 17.74
C SER A 189 -9.28 -5.89 18.16
N GLY A 190 -8.79 -7.04 18.62
CA GLY A 190 -7.37 -7.30 18.72
C GLY A 190 -6.82 -7.52 17.33
N SER A 191 -6.04 -6.57 16.80
CA SER A 191 -5.21 -6.85 15.64
C SER A 191 -4.21 -7.95 16.01
N ASN A 192 -4.11 -9.00 15.19
CA ASN A 192 -2.95 -9.88 15.21
C ASN A 192 -1.70 -9.05 14.89
N CYS A 193 -0.53 -9.44 15.42
CA CYS A 193 0.75 -8.87 15.01
C CYS A 193 1.02 -9.26 13.55
N ASN A 194 0.49 -8.50 12.61
CA ASN A 194 0.90 -8.60 11.21
C ASN A 194 2.04 -7.60 11.00
N THR A 195 3.08 -8.01 10.30
CA THR A 195 4.15 -7.11 9.87
C THR A 195 3.75 -6.49 8.53
N ALA A 196 3.66 -5.17 8.44
CA ALA A 196 3.58 -4.49 7.14
C ALA A 196 4.99 -3.97 6.75
N GLY A 197 5.70 -4.79 5.96
CA GLY A 197 6.96 -4.55 5.20
C GLY A 197 8.07 -3.68 5.83
N GLN A 198 9.09 -3.21 5.07
CA GLN A 198 10.15 -2.26 5.50
C GLN A 198 10.59 -1.08 4.51
N HIS A 199 10.90 0.14 5.04
CA HIS A 199 11.24 1.53 4.53
C HIS A 199 10.30 2.77 4.81
N PRO A 200 9.93 3.23 6.03
CA PRO A 200 8.82 4.18 6.20
C PRO A 200 9.08 5.57 5.60
N LEU A 201 8.03 6.31 5.23
CA LEU A 201 8.07 7.77 5.12
C LEU A 201 7.89 8.38 6.50
N HIS A 202 8.74 9.35 6.86
CA HIS A 202 8.45 10.13 8.05
C HIS A 202 7.14 10.88 7.77
N PRO A 203 6.09 10.81 8.64
CA PRO A 203 4.83 11.51 8.38
C PRO A 203 5.00 13.03 8.16
N GLY A 204 6.15 13.59 8.57
CA GLY A 204 6.60 14.94 8.26
C GLY A 204 6.75 15.26 6.76
N GLN A 205 6.94 14.25 5.92
CA GLN A 205 7.16 14.36 4.48
C GLN A 205 5.88 14.16 3.65
N LEU A 206 4.78 13.73 4.30
CA LEU A 206 3.48 13.56 3.64
C LEU A 206 2.79 14.92 3.42
N THR A 207 2.12 15.06 2.28
CA THR A 207 1.20 16.17 1.97
C THR A 207 -0.10 15.61 1.38
N ASN A 208 -1.22 16.33 1.49
CA ASN A 208 -2.52 15.87 0.94
C ASN A 208 -2.41 15.51 -0.55
N LYS A 209 -1.71 16.34 -1.34
CA LYS A 209 -1.51 16.15 -2.77
C LYS A 209 -0.68 14.89 -3.07
N THR A 210 0.35 14.63 -2.27
CA THR A 210 1.17 13.40 -2.41
C THR A 210 0.32 12.16 -2.13
N ILE A 211 -0.47 12.18 -1.05
CA ILE A 211 -1.35 11.07 -0.67
C ILE A 211 -2.38 10.80 -1.76
N GLN A 212 -3.03 11.84 -2.30
CA GLN A 212 -4.01 11.71 -3.38
C GLN A 212 -3.39 11.10 -4.64
N LYS A 213 -2.23 11.61 -5.09
CA LYS A 213 -1.53 11.06 -6.26
C LYS A 213 -1.15 9.59 -6.09
N ILE A 214 -0.64 9.23 -4.91
CA ILE A 214 -0.29 7.84 -4.59
C ILE A 214 -1.54 6.96 -4.66
N TYR A 215 -2.63 7.43 -4.06
CA TYR A 215 -3.91 6.72 -4.06
C TYR A 215 -4.46 6.51 -5.48
N GLU A 216 -4.51 7.56 -6.29
CA GLU A 216 -4.94 7.52 -7.70
C GLU A 216 -4.08 6.56 -8.53
N TYR A 217 -2.77 6.61 -8.34
CA TYR A 217 -1.82 5.71 -9.00
C TYR A 217 -2.08 4.25 -8.64
N GLN A 218 -2.25 3.95 -7.36
CA GLN A 218 -2.35 2.59 -6.88
C GLN A 218 -3.71 1.93 -7.07
N THR A 219 -4.79 2.69 -7.06
CA THR A 219 -6.11 2.17 -7.40
C THR A 219 -6.20 1.75 -8.87
N GLY A 220 -5.32 2.29 -9.73
CA GLY A 220 -5.18 1.85 -11.11
C GLY A 220 -4.44 0.52 -11.29
N ILE A 221 -3.74 0.02 -10.26
CA ILE A 221 -2.92 -1.19 -10.34
C ILE A 221 -3.71 -2.40 -9.81
N PRO A 222 -3.73 -3.54 -10.54
CA PRO A 222 -4.32 -4.78 -10.05
C PRO A 222 -3.78 -5.21 -8.68
N ASP A 223 -4.67 -5.66 -7.79
CA ASP A 223 -4.35 -6.10 -6.42
C ASP A 223 -3.18 -7.08 -6.35
N ASP A 224 -3.15 -8.05 -7.26
CA ASP A 224 -2.14 -9.11 -7.26
C ASP A 224 -0.74 -8.56 -7.58
N LEU A 225 -0.64 -7.64 -8.55
CA LEU A 225 0.64 -6.99 -8.89
C LEU A 225 1.11 -6.09 -7.76
N ARG A 226 0.19 -5.36 -7.12
CA ARG A 226 0.48 -4.55 -5.94
C ARG A 226 1.02 -5.41 -4.80
N LYS A 227 0.34 -6.49 -4.44
CA LYS A 227 0.78 -7.41 -3.38
C LYS A 227 2.15 -8.02 -3.71
N LEU A 228 2.39 -8.35 -4.97
CA LEU A 228 3.66 -8.91 -5.42
C LEU A 228 4.80 -7.88 -5.33
N TYR A 229 4.56 -6.62 -5.70
CA TYR A 229 5.52 -5.53 -5.54
C TYR A 229 5.86 -5.32 -4.07
N GLN A 230 4.83 -5.38 -3.22
CA GLN A 230 4.98 -5.27 -1.76
C GLN A 230 5.84 -6.38 -1.16
N LYS A 231 5.63 -7.62 -1.59
CA LYS A 231 6.50 -8.74 -1.22
C LYS A 231 7.94 -8.55 -1.69
N GLY A 232 8.14 -8.12 -2.94
CA GLY A 232 9.47 -7.91 -3.51
C GLY A 232 10.31 -6.89 -2.74
N VAL A 233 9.72 -5.74 -2.38
CA VAL A 233 10.42 -4.74 -1.57
C VAL A 233 10.69 -5.26 -0.15
N HIS A 234 9.77 -6.01 0.45
CA HIS A 234 9.98 -6.60 1.77
C HIS A 234 11.16 -7.58 1.78
N TYR A 235 11.24 -8.48 0.79
CA TYR A 235 12.36 -9.41 0.66
C TYR A 235 13.70 -8.70 0.41
N LYS A 236 13.70 -7.64 -0.42
CA LYS A 236 14.90 -6.80 -0.64
C LYS A 236 15.45 -6.27 0.68
N PHE A 237 14.56 -5.77 1.53
CA PHE A 237 14.96 -5.25 2.83
C PHE A 237 15.56 -6.34 3.72
N LEU A 238 14.92 -7.52 3.79
CA LEU A 238 15.39 -8.64 4.61
C LEU A 238 16.69 -9.28 4.09
N GLU A 239 17.30 -8.68 3.05
CA GLU A 239 18.46 -9.21 2.33
C GLU A 239 18.19 -10.55 1.63
N PHE A 240 16.91 -10.88 1.44
CA PHE A 240 16.40 -12.00 0.63
C PHE A 240 16.33 -11.57 -0.83
N HIS A 241 17.51 -11.31 -1.42
CA HIS A 241 17.62 -10.71 -2.75
C HIS A 241 17.06 -11.60 -3.86
N GLU A 242 17.12 -12.93 -3.70
CA GLU A 242 16.64 -13.90 -4.68
C GLU A 242 15.11 -13.86 -4.77
N GLU A 243 14.43 -13.94 -3.64
CA GLU A 243 12.97 -13.84 -3.53
C GLU A 243 12.47 -12.47 -3.95
N SER A 244 13.23 -11.42 -3.65
CA SER A 244 12.96 -10.06 -4.10
C SER A 244 13.01 -9.95 -5.63
N LEU A 245 14.08 -10.45 -6.25
CA LEU A 245 14.24 -10.47 -7.70
C LEU A 245 13.10 -11.24 -8.37
N LEU A 246 12.72 -12.40 -7.83
CA LEU A 246 11.60 -13.19 -8.34
C LEU A 246 10.28 -12.41 -8.31
N CYS A 247 10.00 -11.68 -7.23
CA CYS A 247 8.79 -10.86 -7.13
C CYS A 247 8.77 -9.75 -8.19
N PHE A 248 9.84 -8.97 -8.32
CA PHE A 248 9.91 -7.90 -9.31
C PHE A 248 9.85 -8.43 -10.74
N TYR A 249 10.58 -9.50 -11.04
CA TYR A 249 10.58 -10.10 -12.36
C TYR A 249 9.21 -10.68 -12.72
N LYS A 250 8.49 -11.26 -11.75
CA LYS A 250 7.14 -11.79 -11.96
C LYS A 250 6.15 -10.68 -12.34
N ILE A 251 6.27 -9.48 -11.78
CA ILE A 251 5.48 -8.30 -12.21
C ILE A 251 5.77 -7.95 -13.67
N ILE A 252 7.05 -7.95 -14.05
CA ILE A 252 7.49 -7.68 -15.43
C ILE A 252 6.89 -8.72 -16.38
N GLU A 253 7.01 -10.01 -16.06
CA GLU A 253 6.45 -11.11 -16.88
C GLU A 253 4.93 -11.02 -17.00
N ASP A 254 4.22 -10.86 -15.89
CA ASP A 254 2.76 -10.87 -15.86
C ASP A 254 2.20 -9.67 -16.62
N THR A 255 2.82 -8.50 -16.45
CA THR A 255 2.41 -7.28 -17.16
C THR A 255 2.73 -7.35 -18.65
N PHE A 256 3.93 -7.82 -19.01
CA PHE A 256 4.34 -7.98 -20.41
C PHE A 256 3.39 -8.91 -21.17
N LYS A 257 2.96 -10.00 -20.52
CA LYS A 257 2.11 -11.02 -21.14
C LYS A 257 0.62 -10.63 -21.23
N THR A 258 0.24 -9.44 -20.77
CA THR A 258 -1.12 -8.94 -20.97
C THR A 258 -1.42 -8.68 -22.45
N GLU A 259 -2.68 -8.83 -22.83
CA GLU A 259 -3.13 -8.51 -24.19
C GLU A 259 -2.96 -7.03 -24.53
N SER A 260 -3.28 -6.15 -23.59
CA SER A 260 -3.13 -4.71 -23.74
C SER A 260 -1.69 -4.31 -24.03
N PHE A 261 -0.73 -4.82 -23.25
CA PHE A 261 0.68 -4.50 -23.45
C PHE A 261 1.23 -5.09 -24.74
N THR A 262 0.97 -6.38 -25.02
CA THR A 262 1.48 -7.03 -26.25
C THR A 262 0.91 -6.42 -27.53
N LYS A 263 -0.35 -5.97 -27.53
CA LYS A 263 -0.92 -5.22 -28.65
C LYS A 263 -0.24 -3.86 -28.83
N LYS A 264 -0.06 -3.10 -27.75
CA LYS A 264 0.64 -1.81 -27.76
C LYS A 264 2.08 -1.95 -28.26
N LEU A 265 2.76 -3.01 -27.82
CA LEU A 265 4.12 -3.34 -28.24
C LEU A 265 4.16 -3.70 -29.74
N SER A 266 3.23 -4.53 -30.21
CA SER A 266 3.13 -4.93 -31.63
C SER A 266 3.00 -3.70 -32.53
N HIS A 267 2.08 -2.80 -32.20
CA HIS A 267 1.88 -1.55 -32.92
C HIS A 267 3.13 -0.66 -32.87
N THR A 268 3.73 -0.49 -31.68
CA THR A 268 4.89 0.40 -31.50
C THR A 268 6.12 -0.11 -32.27
N LEU A 269 6.43 -1.40 -32.18
CA LEU A 269 7.67 -1.96 -32.74
C LEU A 269 7.53 -2.33 -34.21
N PHE A 270 6.41 -2.93 -34.60
CA PHE A 270 6.21 -3.52 -35.92
C PHE A 270 5.19 -2.79 -36.78
N GLU A 271 4.47 -1.80 -36.24
CA GLU A 271 3.39 -1.07 -36.97
C GLU A 271 2.28 -2.02 -37.46
N VAL A 272 2.04 -3.07 -36.68
CA VAL A 272 1.08 -4.14 -36.98
C VAL A 272 0.10 -4.32 -35.82
N ASP A 273 -1.19 -4.30 -36.14
CA ASP A 273 -2.31 -4.54 -35.22
C ASP A 273 -2.93 -5.94 -35.38
N ASP A 274 -2.11 -6.94 -35.73
CA ASP A 274 -2.54 -8.34 -35.91
C ASP A 274 -2.54 -9.11 -34.56
N PRO A 275 -3.67 -9.71 -34.14
CA PRO A 275 -3.76 -10.50 -32.91
C PRO A 275 -2.77 -11.68 -32.84
N LYS A 276 -2.40 -12.27 -33.99
CA LYS A 276 -1.41 -13.37 -34.05
C LYS A 276 -0.02 -12.87 -33.68
N VAL A 277 0.37 -11.68 -34.13
CA VAL A 277 1.66 -11.07 -33.76
C VAL A 277 1.70 -10.79 -32.27
N ALA A 278 0.64 -10.20 -31.70
CA ALA A 278 0.53 -9.98 -30.26
C ALA A 278 0.59 -11.29 -29.45
N SER A 279 -0.06 -12.35 -29.94
CA SER A 279 0.01 -13.68 -29.32
C SER A 279 1.41 -14.30 -29.40
N SER A 280 2.11 -14.16 -30.52
CA SER A 280 3.49 -14.64 -30.68
C SER A 280 4.46 -13.92 -29.74
N ILE A 281 4.33 -12.59 -29.61
CA ILE A 281 5.08 -11.78 -28.65
C ILE A 281 4.85 -12.28 -27.22
N ARG A 282 3.61 -12.59 -26.85
CA ARG A 282 3.25 -13.09 -25.52
C ARG A 282 3.95 -14.40 -25.14
N GLY A 283 4.21 -15.26 -26.12
CA GLY A 283 4.92 -16.54 -25.96
C GLY A 283 6.45 -16.42 -25.81
N SER A 284 6.98 -15.21 -25.72
CA SER A 284 8.42 -14.94 -25.66
C SER A 284 9.10 -15.51 -24.41
N SER A 285 10.36 -15.93 -24.58
CA SER A 285 11.24 -16.31 -23.48
C SER A 285 11.58 -15.11 -22.58
N GLN A 286 12.05 -15.37 -21.35
CA GLN A 286 12.52 -14.36 -20.39
C GLN A 286 13.49 -13.34 -21.00
N ARG A 287 14.47 -13.84 -21.76
CA ARG A 287 15.47 -13.00 -22.42
C ARG A 287 14.82 -12.13 -23.50
N THR A 288 13.94 -12.73 -24.30
CA THR A 288 13.22 -12.03 -25.37
C THR A 288 12.29 -10.95 -24.82
N VAL A 289 11.62 -11.19 -23.69
CA VAL A 289 10.82 -10.18 -22.97
C VAL A 289 11.65 -8.94 -22.67
N MET A 290 12.85 -9.10 -22.11
CA MET A 290 13.73 -7.98 -21.76
C MET A 290 14.22 -7.21 -22.99
N ILE A 291 14.51 -7.89 -24.09
CA ILE A 291 14.87 -7.26 -25.37
C ILE A 291 13.72 -6.42 -25.90
N PHE A 292 12.48 -6.94 -25.85
CA PHE A 292 11.31 -6.19 -26.32
C PHE A 292 11.00 -4.98 -25.45
N ILE A 293 11.13 -5.08 -24.12
CA ILE A 293 10.98 -3.94 -23.22
C ILE A 293 12.01 -2.85 -23.55
N TYR A 294 13.28 -3.23 -23.74
CA TYR A 294 14.32 -2.30 -24.17
C TYR A 294 13.96 -1.60 -25.49
N GLN A 295 13.55 -2.36 -26.52
CA GLN A 295 13.16 -1.79 -27.81
C GLN A 295 11.96 -0.84 -27.70
N TYR A 296 11.01 -1.16 -26.82
CA TYR A 296 9.87 -0.30 -26.53
C TYR A 296 10.29 1.02 -25.86
N LEU A 297 11.21 0.95 -24.90
CA LEU A 297 11.79 2.14 -24.27
C LEU A 297 12.51 3.01 -25.29
N GLU A 298 13.35 2.42 -26.14
CA GLU A 298 14.09 3.09 -27.22
C GLU A 298 13.17 3.79 -28.21
N LYS A 299 12.10 3.13 -28.68
CA LYS A 299 11.18 3.77 -29.63
C LYS A 299 10.37 4.91 -29.02
N ASN A 300 10.05 4.83 -27.72
CA ASN A 300 9.31 5.90 -27.04
C ASN A 300 10.21 7.04 -26.56
N SER A 301 11.47 6.79 -26.23
CA SER A 301 12.45 7.83 -25.86
C SER A 301 12.83 8.70 -27.06
N ARG A 302 12.93 8.12 -28.26
CA ARG A 302 13.24 8.82 -29.53
C ARG A 302 12.19 9.86 -29.96
N LYS A 303 11.00 9.88 -29.34
CA LYS A 303 9.99 10.94 -29.58
C LYS A 303 10.32 12.26 -28.88
N ASN A 304 11.25 12.28 -27.91
CA ASN A 304 11.69 13.49 -27.20
C ASN A 304 13.09 13.89 -27.66
N ILE A 305 13.15 14.66 -28.75
CA ILE A 305 14.39 15.09 -29.41
C ILE A 305 14.96 16.30 -28.64
N THR A 306 15.68 16.09 -27.54
CA THR A 306 16.61 17.10 -26.98
C THR A 306 17.40 16.49 -25.80
N LYS A 307 18.49 15.77 -26.08
CA LYS A 307 19.73 15.68 -25.29
C LYS A 307 20.58 14.49 -25.76
N GLU A 308 21.89 14.65 -25.69
CA GLU A 308 22.92 13.66 -26.03
C GLU A 308 22.67 12.32 -25.32
N LYS A 309 22.77 11.22 -26.07
CA LYS A 309 22.52 9.84 -25.60
C LYS A 309 23.73 9.27 -24.83
N PRO A 310 23.58 8.85 -23.57
CA PRO A 310 24.50 7.90 -22.93
C PRO A 310 24.29 6.47 -23.51
N PRO A 311 25.19 5.50 -23.29
CA PRO A 311 25.40 4.35 -24.17
C PRO A 311 24.26 3.32 -24.14
N GLU A 312 23.46 3.30 -25.20
CA GLU A 312 22.28 2.44 -25.42
C GLU A 312 22.51 0.92 -25.20
N ILE A 313 23.76 0.44 -25.28
CA ILE A 313 24.10 -0.98 -25.15
C ILE A 313 24.12 -1.44 -23.68
N GLU A 314 24.51 -0.58 -22.74
CA GLU A 314 24.69 -0.98 -21.33
C GLU A 314 23.37 -1.37 -20.68
N LEU A 315 22.31 -0.58 -20.91
CA LEU A 315 20.97 -0.90 -20.40
C LEU A 315 20.44 -2.22 -20.97
N LEU A 316 20.66 -2.50 -22.26
CA LEU A 316 20.25 -3.76 -22.87
C LEU A 316 20.99 -4.95 -22.23
N LEU A 317 22.29 -4.81 -21.99
CA LEU A 317 23.09 -5.84 -21.34
C LEU A 317 22.64 -6.08 -19.89
N ASP A 318 22.31 -5.01 -19.15
CA ASP A 318 21.80 -5.11 -17.79
C ASP A 318 20.42 -5.80 -17.73
N LEU A 319 19.53 -5.48 -18.67
CA LEU A 319 18.22 -6.15 -18.77
C LEU A 319 18.37 -7.64 -19.13
N ILE A 320 19.30 -7.99 -20.02
CA ILE A 320 19.62 -9.40 -20.32
C ILE A 320 20.19 -10.07 -19.06
N LYS A 321 21.07 -9.40 -18.33
CA LYS A 321 21.63 -9.91 -17.07
C LYS A 321 20.54 -10.21 -16.05
N ILE A 322 19.54 -9.33 -15.89
CA ILE A 322 18.38 -9.58 -15.02
C ILE A 322 17.64 -10.86 -15.43
N SER A 323 17.43 -11.09 -16.73
CA SER A 323 16.76 -12.32 -17.21
C SER A 323 17.55 -13.59 -16.89
N ASN A 324 18.89 -13.53 -16.97
CA ASN A 324 19.76 -14.64 -16.60
C ASN A 324 19.73 -14.89 -15.10
N LEU A 325 19.88 -13.83 -14.28
CA LEU A 325 19.80 -13.94 -12.82
C LEU A 325 18.48 -14.56 -12.35
N ARG A 326 17.35 -14.18 -12.95
CA ARG A 326 16.06 -14.79 -12.64
C ARG A 326 16.03 -16.29 -12.99
N ASN A 327 16.57 -16.68 -14.13
CA ASN A 327 16.63 -18.09 -14.52
C ASN A 327 17.55 -18.91 -13.61
N ASP A 328 18.69 -18.32 -13.23
CA ASP A 328 19.64 -18.93 -12.29
C ASP A 328 19.01 -19.11 -10.91
N VAL A 329 18.23 -18.13 -10.42
CA VAL A 329 17.50 -18.25 -9.15
C VAL A 329 16.37 -19.28 -9.24
N ALA A 330 15.62 -19.31 -10.34
CA ALA A 330 14.45 -20.18 -10.49
C ALA A 330 14.80 -21.66 -10.73
N HIS A 331 15.96 -21.93 -11.34
CA HIS A 331 16.37 -23.28 -11.76
C HIS A 331 17.72 -23.73 -11.17
N GLY A 332 18.46 -22.84 -10.52
CA GLY A 332 19.74 -23.14 -9.90
C GLY A 332 19.57 -23.81 -8.54
N VAL A 333 20.53 -24.66 -8.21
CA VAL A 333 20.63 -25.35 -6.90
C VAL A 333 21.53 -24.56 -5.93
N LYS A 334 22.16 -23.46 -6.40
CA LYS A 334 23.13 -22.67 -5.65
C LYS A 334 22.64 -21.24 -5.48
N LYS A 335 22.98 -20.65 -4.33
CA LYS A 335 22.76 -19.23 -4.03
C LYS A 335 23.40 -18.36 -5.12
N VAL A 336 22.59 -17.52 -5.76
CA VAL A 336 22.99 -16.56 -6.78
C VAL A 336 23.33 -15.25 -6.10
N ASN A 337 24.52 -14.70 -6.40
CA ASN A 337 24.88 -13.38 -5.91
C ASN A 337 24.24 -12.32 -6.81
N ILE A 338 23.24 -11.61 -6.28
CA ILE A 338 22.54 -10.53 -6.97
C ILE A 338 23.11 -9.21 -6.45
N ASP A 339 23.76 -8.46 -7.33
CA ASP A 339 24.26 -7.13 -7.00
C ASP A 339 23.13 -6.10 -6.87
N ALA A 340 23.40 -5.05 -6.09
CA ALA A 340 22.44 -4.00 -5.77
C ALA A 340 21.90 -3.28 -7.02
N HIS A 341 22.74 -3.10 -8.05
CA HIS A 341 22.34 -2.46 -9.31
C HIS A 341 21.30 -3.30 -10.05
N SER A 342 21.55 -4.59 -10.23
CA SER A 342 20.63 -5.51 -10.92
C SER A 342 19.28 -5.61 -10.20
N LEU A 343 19.30 -5.66 -8.86
CA LEU A 343 18.08 -5.71 -8.06
C LEU A 343 17.30 -4.39 -8.11
N GLN A 344 18.00 -3.25 -8.10
CA GLN A 344 17.41 -1.92 -8.24
C GLN A 344 16.77 -1.75 -9.63
N LEU A 345 17.47 -2.12 -10.69
CA LEU A 345 16.95 -2.04 -12.05
C LEU A 345 15.74 -2.96 -12.25
N ALA A 346 15.72 -4.16 -11.68
CA ALA A 346 14.55 -5.03 -11.71
C ALA A 346 13.33 -4.38 -11.02
N GLN A 347 13.54 -3.70 -9.90
CA GLN A 347 12.50 -2.96 -9.20
C GLN A 347 11.97 -1.78 -10.04
N GLU A 348 12.85 -1.02 -10.67
CA GLU A 348 12.49 0.11 -11.54
C GLU A 348 11.72 -0.36 -12.78
N MET A 349 12.12 -1.48 -13.37
CA MET A 349 11.39 -2.08 -14.49
C MET A 349 10.02 -2.60 -14.07
N ALA A 350 9.89 -3.18 -12.87
CA ALA A 350 8.58 -3.58 -12.35
C ALA A 350 7.64 -2.37 -12.19
N LEU A 351 8.13 -1.26 -11.64
CA LEU A 351 7.39 0.00 -11.55
C LEU A 351 6.98 0.52 -12.94
N PHE A 352 7.94 0.61 -13.86
CA PHE A 352 7.67 1.02 -15.24
C PHE A 352 6.58 0.16 -15.88
N MET A 353 6.65 -1.16 -15.74
CA MET A 353 5.65 -2.06 -16.32
C MET A 353 4.27 -1.82 -15.69
N MET A 354 4.18 -1.65 -14.36
CA MET A 354 2.90 -1.30 -13.72
C MET A 354 2.32 0.03 -14.23
N ASP A 355 3.15 1.04 -14.52
CA ASP A 355 2.71 2.32 -15.10
C ASP A 355 2.10 2.16 -16.49
N THR A 356 2.51 1.14 -17.25
CA THR A 356 1.95 0.90 -18.58
C THR A 356 0.51 0.38 -18.54
N LEU A 357 0.03 -0.12 -17.39
CA LEU A 357 -1.34 -0.56 -17.19
C LEU A 357 -2.29 0.59 -16.83
N THR A 358 -1.80 1.62 -16.16
CA THR A 358 -2.60 2.73 -15.65
C THR A 358 -2.81 3.84 -16.68
N ASN A 359 -1.90 3.96 -17.66
CA ASN A 359 -2.03 4.87 -18.80
C ASN A 359 -3.11 4.37 -19.78
N LYS A 360 -4.38 4.63 -19.46
CA LYS A 360 -5.49 4.59 -20.42
C LYS A 360 -5.24 5.69 -21.48
N SER A 361 -4.70 5.29 -22.63
CA SER A 361 -4.77 6.08 -23.86
C SER A 361 -6.00 5.69 -24.65
#